data_AF-A0A1Q6WNF1-F1
#
_entry.id   AF-A0A1Q6WNF1-F1
#
_cell.length_a   1.000
_cell.length_b   1.000
_cell.length_c   1.000
_cell.angle_alpha   90.00
_cell.angle_beta   90.00
_cell.angle_gamma   90.00
#
_symmetry.space_group_name_H-M   'P 1'
#
loop_
_entity.id
_entity.type
_entity.pdbx_description
1 polymer ?
#
loop_
_entity_poly.entity_id
_entity_poly.type
_entity_poly.pdbx_seq_one_letter_code
_entity_poly.pdbx_strand_id
1 'polypeptide(L)'
;MLYRPSTRNYTGLPALEYPFHDRTVIVTQCGRLCFGRRKINLSQVFAGQAVGVREVTDHIWLISFMHYDLGFFDDQCTRVECAPNPFSAKVSAMCPV
;
A
#
# COMPACT_ATOMS: atom_id res chain seq x y z
N MET A 1 7.66 28.57 11.11
CA MET A 1 8.38 27.27 11.20
C MET A 1 9.03 27.04 9.85
N LEU A 2 10.37 27.05 9.76
CA LEU A 2 11.10 26.93 8.49
C LEU A 2 11.42 25.44 8.25
N TYR A 3 11.01 24.91 7.10
CA TYR A 3 11.36 23.55 6.70
C TYR A 3 12.90 23.43 6.57
N ARG A 4 13.49 22.39 7.16
CA ARG A 4 14.89 22.00 6.94
C ARG A 4 14.92 20.70 6.14
N PRO A 5 15.57 20.67 4.97
CA PRO A 5 15.68 19.44 4.19
C PRO A 5 16.48 18.38 4.94
N SER A 6 16.14 17.11 4.69
CA SER A 6 16.90 15.99 5.23
C SER A 6 18.30 15.95 4.61
N THR A 7 19.32 15.65 5.42
CA THR A 7 20.69 15.40 4.95
C THR A 7 20.89 13.98 4.42
N ARG A 8 19.91 13.09 4.59
CA ARG A 8 20.00 11.70 4.16
C ARG A 8 19.80 11.59 2.65
N ASN A 9 20.82 11.10 1.95
CA ASN A 9 20.73 10.82 0.51
C ASN A 9 19.68 9.72 0.22
N TYR A 10 18.80 9.98 -0.74
CA TYR A 10 17.85 8.99 -1.23
C TYR A 10 18.50 8.16 -2.34
N THR A 11 18.67 6.86 -2.10
CA THR A 11 19.33 5.93 -3.03
C THR A 11 18.35 5.18 -3.93
N GLY A 12 17.08 5.59 -3.96
CA GLY A 12 16.02 4.83 -4.63
C GLY A 12 15.43 3.72 -3.77
N LEU A 13 14.50 2.99 -4.37
CA LEU A 13 13.89 1.79 -3.78
C LEU A 13 14.75 0.56 -4.09
N PRO A 14 14.96 -0.34 -3.12
CA PRO A 14 15.55 -1.64 -3.40
C PRO A 14 14.59 -2.49 -4.26
N ALA A 15 15.11 -3.58 -4.85
CA ALA A 15 14.23 -4.58 -5.45
C ALA A 15 13.26 -5.12 -4.37
N LEU A 16 11.96 -5.05 -4.67
CA LEU A 16 10.91 -5.50 -3.77
C LEU A 16 10.47 -6.91 -4.13
N GLU A 17 10.46 -7.80 -3.15
CA GLU A 17 9.92 -9.15 -3.26
C GLU A 17 8.82 -9.35 -2.23
N TYR A 18 7.79 -10.10 -2.62
CA TYR A 18 6.60 -10.34 -1.80
C TYR A 18 6.35 -11.86 -1.65
N PRO A 19 7.24 -12.60 -0.98
CA PRO A 19 7.17 -14.07 -0.90
C PRO A 19 5.96 -14.60 -0.12
N PHE A 20 5.39 -13.76 0.76
CA PHE A 20 4.20 -14.10 1.56
C PHE A 20 2.89 -13.63 0.94
N HIS A 21 2.93 -13.12 -0.30
CA HIS A 21 1.75 -12.71 -1.04
C HIS A 21 1.47 -13.71 -2.16
N ASP A 22 0.20 -13.85 -2.53
CA ASP A 22 -0.19 -14.77 -3.59
C ASP A 22 0.30 -14.28 -4.95
N ARG A 23 0.36 -12.95 -5.13
CA ARG A 23 0.77 -12.31 -6.39
C ARG A 23 1.55 -11.03 -6.14
N THR A 24 2.50 -10.76 -7.04
CA THR A 24 3.13 -9.45 -7.17
C THR A 24 2.64 -8.80 -8.45
N VAL A 25 2.12 -7.58 -8.37
CA VAL A 25 1.52 -6.87 -9.51
C VAL A 25 2.19 -5.50 -9.69
N ILE A 26 2.52 -5.15 -10.92
CA ILE A 26 3.01 -3.81 -11.25
C ILE A 26 1.83 -2.87 -11.46
N VAL A 27 1.81 -1.76 -10.74
CA VAL A 27 0.80 -0.72 -10.91
C VAL A 27 1.02 -0.01 -12.24
N THR A 28 -0.05 0.10 -13.04
CA THR A 28 0.00 0.79 -14.33
C THR A 28 0.24 2.29 -14.17
N GLN A 29 0.65 2.96 -15.25
CA GLN A 29 0.95 4.40 -15.26
C GLN A 29 -0.22 5.30 -14.81
N CYS A 30 -1.46 4.82 -14.95
CA CYS A 30 -2.65 5.54 -14.49
C CYS A 30 -3.05 5.24 -13.03
N GLY A 31 -2.22 4.53 -12.28
CA GLY A 31 -2.48 4.21 -10.87
C GLY A 31 -3.46 3.06 -10.64
N ARG A 32 -3.64 2.18 -11.63
CA ARG A 32 -4.54 1.02 -11.56
C ARG A 32 -3.78 -0.30 -11.50
N LEU A 33 -4.34 -1.25 -10.77
CA LEU A 33 -3.90 -2.65 -10.72
C LEU A 33 -4.74 -3.49 -11.67
N CYS A 34 -4.10 -4.25 -12.56
CA CYS A 34 -4.80 -5.25 -13.37
C CYS A 34 -4.89 -6.56 -12.56
N PHE A 35 -6.10 -6.94 -12.17
CA PHE A 35 -6.35 -8.16 -11.41
C PHE A 35 -7.37 -9.03 -12.15
N GLY A 36 -6.89 -10.10 -12.79
CA GLY A 36 -7.70 -10.89 -13.72
C GLY A 36 -8.23 -10.02 -14.87
N ARG A 37 -9.57 -9.95 -15.01
CA ARG A 37 -10.26 -9.12 -16.02
C ARG A 37 -10.63 -7.73 -15.52
N ARG A 38 -10.25 -7.37 -14.28
CA ARG A 38 -10.66 -6.13 -13.61
C ARG A 38 -9.48 -5.18 -13.45
N LYS A 39 -9.82 -3.89 -13.32
CA LYS A 39 -8.85 -2.81 -13.08
C LYS A 39 -9.23 -2.13 -11.76
N ILE A 40 -8.43 -2.33 -10.72
CA ILE A 40 -8.66 -1.75 -9.39
C ILE A 40 -7.98 -0.39 -9.31
N ASN A 41 -8.68 0.64 -8.84
CA ASN A 41 -8.11 1.97 -8.67
C ASN A 41 -7.32 2.04 -7.36
N LEU A 42 -6.01 2.28 -7.43
CA LEU A 42 -5.14 2.44 -6.27
C LEU A 42 -4.69 3.90 -6.13
N SER A 43 -3.61 4.29 -6.81
CA SER A 43 -3.09 5.67 -6.84
C SER A 43 -1.96 5.77 -7.86
N GLN A 44 -1.85 6.91 -8.53
CA GLN A 44 -0.79 7.19 -9.49
C GLN A 44 0.60 7.26 -8.83
N VAL A 45 0.68 7.53 -7.52
CA VAL A 45 1.94 7.57 -6.77
C VAL A 45 2.69 6.24 -6.84
N PHE A 46 1.98 5.13 -7.02
CA PHE A 46 2.58 3.81 -7.15
C PHE A 46 2.86 3.40 -8.59
N ALA A 47 2.66 4.26 -9.59
CA ALA A 47 2.89 3.93 -11.00
C ALA A 47 4.30 3.32 -11.23
N GLY A 48 4.34 2.16 -11.89
CA GLY A 48 5.57 1.42 -12.17
C GLY A 48 6.15 0.66 -10.97
N GLN A 49 5.54 0.76 -9.78
CA GLN A 49 5.96 0.01 -8.60
C GLN A 49 5.29 -1.36 -8.54
N ALA A 50 6.02 -2.33 -8.02
CA ALA A 50 5.50 -3.64 -7.65
C ALA A 50 4.81 -3.56 -6.28
N VAL A 51 3.61 -4.13 -6.17
CA VAL A 51 2.88 -4.30 -4.91
C VAL A 51 2.55 -5.77 -4.68
N GLY A 52 2.51 -6.17 -3.43
CA GLY A 52 2.04 -7.49 -3.00
C GLY A 52 0.52 -7.52 -2.92
N VAL A 53 -0.09 -8.58 -3.42
CA VAL A 53 -1.54 -8.81 -3.35
C VAL A 53 -1.79 -10.18 -2.73
N ARG A 54 -2.57 -10.22 -1.65
CA ARG A 54 -2.87 -11.46 -0.91
C ARG A 54 -4.35 -11.54 -0.57
N GLU A 55 -4.96 -12.69 -0.79
CA GLU A 55 -6.31 -12.99 -0.32
C GLU A 55 -6.29 -13.18 1.19
N VAL A 56 -7.05 -12.36 1.91
CA VAL A 56 -7.13 -12.42 3.38
C VAL A 56 -8.39 -13.10 3.87
N THR A 57 -9.44 -13.08 3.06
CA THR A 57 -10.74 -13.72 3.29
C THR A 57 -11.37 -13.93 1.92
N ASP A 58 -12.39 -14.79 1.83
CA ASP A 58 -13.10 -15.11 0.60
C ASP A 58 -13.42 -13.85 -0.23
N HIS A 59 -12.82 -13.76 -1.42
CA HIS A 59 -12.96 -12.64 -2.36
C HIS A 59 -12.49 -11.26 -1.86
N ILE A 60 -11.78 -11.17 -0.73
CA ILE A 60 -11.21 -9.94 -0.18
C ILE A 60 -9.68 -9.99 -0.22
N TRP A 61 -9.10 -8.98 -0.88
CA TRP A 61 -7.69 -8.92 -1.20
C TRP A 61 -7.02 -7.73 -0.52
N LEU A 62 -5.90 -7.99 0.16
CA LEU A 62 -5.02 -6.97 0.72
C LEU A 62 -3.95 -6.57 -0.30
N ILE A 63 -3.72 -5.26 -0.43
CA ILE A 63 -2.62 -4.66 -1.18
C ILE A 63 -1.58 -4.15 -0.19
N SER A 64 -0.33 -4.58 -0.35
CA SER A 64 0.79 -4.11 0.48
C SER A 64 1.92 -3.54 -0.38
N PHE A 65 2.54 -2.45 0.09
CA PHE A 65 3.72 -1.85 -0.51
C PHE A 65 4.84 -1.73 0.54
N MET A 66 6.03 -2.25 0.22
CA MET A 66 7.09 -2.51 1.19
C MET A 66 6.57 -3.27 2.43
N HIS A 67 6.61 -2.64 3.61
CA HIS A 67 6.16 -3.21 4.88
C HIS A 67 4.79 -2.68 5.33
N TYR A 68 4.07 -1.99 4.44
CA TYR A 68 2.83 -1.31 4.77
C TYR A 68 1.66 -1.87 3.98
N ASP A 69 0.58 -2.12 4.71
CA ASP A 69 -0.72 -2.44 4.15
C ASP A 69 -1.37 -1.14 3.67
N LEU A 70 -1.69 -1.08 2.37
CA LEU A 70 -2.31 0.08 1.75
C LEU A 70 -3.82 0.04 1.92
N GLY A 71 -4.40 -1.14 1.73
CA GLY A 71 -5.85 -1.29 1.76
C GLY A 71 -6.35 -2.61 1.20
N PHE A 72 -7.66 -2.75 1.25
CA PHE A 72 -8.40 -3.94 0.86
C PHE A 72 -9.25 -3.64 -0.37
N PHE A 73 -9.45 -4.63 -1.23
CA PHE A 73 -10.47 -4.55 -2.28
C PHE A 73 -11.17 -5.89 -2.38
N ASP A 74 -12.46 -5.86 -2.67
CA ASP A 74 -13.19 -7.04 -3.08
C ASP A 74 -13.09 -7.23 -4.60
N ASP A 75 -13.26 -8.47 -5.06
CA ASP A 75 -13.16 -8.77 -6.50
C ASP A 75 -14.36 -8.28 -7.33
N GLN A 76 -15.40 -7.71 -6.72
CA GLN A 76 -16.58 -7.17 -7.39
C GLN A 76 -16.49 -5.65 -7.60
N CYS A 77 -15.79 -4.94 -6.72
CA CYS A 77 -15.63 -3.52 -6.67
C CYS A 77 -14.31 -3.09 -7.31
N THR A 78 -14.28 -1.85 -7.78
CA THR A 78 -13.10 -1.23 -8.43
C THR A 78 -12.37 -0.30 -7.46
N ARG A 79 -12.83 -0.20 -6.21
CA ARG A 79 -12.34 0.73 -5.20
C ARG A 79 -11.55 -0.02 -4.13
N VAL A 80 -10.51 0.62 -3.62
CA VAL A 80 -9.75 0.15 -2.47
C VAL A 80 -10.25 0.87 -1.23
N GLU A 81 -10.52 0.11 -0.17
CA GLU A 81 -10.74 0.61 1.18
C GLU A 81 -9.40 0.72 1.92
N CYS A 82 -9.15 1.86 2.56
CA CYS A 82 -7.86 2.11 3.20
C CYS A 82 -7.65 1.19 4.41
N ALA A 83 -6.44 0.65 4.53
CA ALA A 83 -6.02 -0.04 5.75
C ALA A 83 -5.88 0.97 6.92
N PRO A 84 -5.90 0.50 8.19
CA PRO A 84 -5.65 1.36 9.33
C PRO A 84 -4.33 2.12 9.17
N ASN A 85 -4.36 3.43 9.38
CA ASN A 85 -3.18 4.28 9.19
C ASN A 85 -2.06 3.89 10.19
N PRO A 86 -0.92 3.35 9.72
CA PRO A 86 0.18 2.94 10.60
C PRO A 86 0.91 4.13 11.23
N PHE A 87 0.71 5.34 10.70
CA PHE A 87 1.26 6.61 11.18
C PHE A 87 0.28 7.41 12.04
N SER A 88 -0.87 6.84 12.38
CA SER A 88 -1.80 7.49 13.32
C SER A 88 -1.11 7.69 14.68
N ALA A 89 -1.39 8.82 15.33
CA ALA A 89 -0.85 9.09 16.65
C ALA A 89 -1.37 8.03 17.63
N LYS A 90 -0.47 7.16 18.12
CA LYS A 90 -0.77 6.26 19.23
C LYS A 90 -0.82 7.10 20.50
N VAL A 91 -1.97 7.68 20.81
CA VAL A 91 -2.16 8.38 22.08
C VAL A 91 -2.26 7.31 23.18
N SER A 92 -1.15 7.04 23.86
CA SER A 92 -1.24 6.45 25.19
C SER A 92 -1.83 7.52 26.12
N ALA A 93 -2.89 7.19 26.84
CA ALA A 93 -3.36 8.02 27.94
C ALA A 93 -2.20 8.17 28.92
N MET A 94 -1.55 9.34 28.92
CA MET A 94 -0.62 9.67 29.99
C MET A 94 -1.46 9.73 31.27
N CYS A 95 -1.15 8.85 32.22
CA CYS A 95 -1.73 8.93 33.56
C CYS A 95 -1.47 10.35 34.09
N PRO A 96 -2.51 11.07 34.57
CA PRO A 96 -2.27 12.31 35.28
C PRO A 96 -1.47 11.97 36.55
N VAL A 97 -0.38 12.72 36.76
CA VAL A 97 0.36 12.77 38.03
C VAL A 97 -0.44 13.56 39.05
#